data_AF-A0A4U5VHF4-F1
#
_entry.id   AF-A0A4U5VHF4-F1
#
_cell.length_a   1.000
_cell.length_b   1.000
_cell.length_c   1.000
_cell.angle_alpha   90.00
_cell.angle_beta   90.00
_cell.angle_gamma   90.00
#
_symmetry.space_group_name_H-M   'P 1'
#
loop_
_entity.id
_entity.type
_entity.pdbx_description
1 polymer ?
#
loop_
_entity_poly.entity_id
_entity_poly.type
_entity_poly.pdbx_seq_one_letter_code
_entity_poly.pdbx_strand_id
1 'polypeptide(L)'
;MNLKYSCMMHVQSGKVKVHCQNNELNPNGTISVGNCQTGLKGEKGERGLPGMAAPPNTYYPRSGWGVRGEQGIKGEKGDKGESGFPGRPGIPGRPGPVGPKGESVLGPPGPPGVPGSPGIPGYGRPGQVGPPGPPGPPGPPVTSLRYGSALTIAGPPGPPGPPGPPGNTASSSLKTFSTRESMMQNTARDAEGTMAYVTTTGNLYLKVSQGWKEIQLGSLIYLSNNIIPQDEPRVAYQIRGDTMERITSVNERLNLVALNQPHSGDMMGLDTADWLCYEQAKAMGLAPNYRAFVSSHRQDLVHVVFPGFRETLPVTNLRGDVMFRNWRSIFTGDGGPIDARTPIYSFDGRDVLADPFWPQKSIWHGSTSRGLRVVDKHCETWRADHMSVVGQSSSLTSGLLLDQQTRSCSNQYIVLCIETHKNF
;
A
#
# COMPACT_ATOMS: atom_id res chain seq x y z
N MET A 1 -26.87 -27.14 5.25
CA MET A 1 -26.37 -26.38 6.43
C MET A 1 -24.95 -26.82 6.70
N ASN A 2 -23.95 -25.98 6.44
CA ASN A 2 -22.57 -26.23 6.84
C ASN A 2 -22.16 -25.10 7.80
N LEU A 3 -22.29 -25.35 9.11
CA LEU A 3 -21.77 -24.47 10.14
C LEU A 3 -20.28 -24.76 10.30
N LYS A 4 -19.45 -23.93 9.66
CA LYS A 4 -18.02 -23.82 9.95
C LYS A 4 -17.86 -23.02 11.25
N TYR A 5 -17.19 -23.60 12.24
CA TYR A 5 -16.66 -22.83 13.36
C TYR A 5 -15.25 -22.36 13.02
N SER A 6 -14.98 -21.07 13.26
CA SER A 6 -13.69 -20.42 13.10
C SER A 6 -13.26 -19.88 14.46
N CYS A 7 -12.23 -20.47 15.08
CA CYS A 7 -11.57 -19.86 16.24
C CYS A 7 -10.46 -18.93 15.74
N MET A 8 -10.53 -17.65 16.11
CA MET A 8 -9.46 -16.69 15.85
C MET A 8 -8.37 -16.84 16.92
N MET A 9 -7.12 -17.05 16.49
CA MET A 9 -5.95 -16.88 17.37
C MET A 9 -5.59 -15.39 17.41
N HIS A 10 -5.59 -14.78 18.60
CA HIS A 10 -4.89 -13.51 18.82
C HIS A 10 -3.50 -13.80 19.38
N VAL A 11 -2.47 -13.38 18.64
CA VAL A 11 -1.09 -13.38 19.11
C VAL A 11 -0.79 -11.98 19.65
N GLN A 12 -0.63 -11.87 20.96
CA GLN A 12 0.02 -10.72 21.58
C GLN A 12 1.16 -11.28 22.46
N SER A 13 2.37 -10.78 22.22
CA SER A 13 3.57 -11.02 23.03
C SER A 13 3.88 -12.49 23.39
N GLY A 14 3.72 -13.41 22.45
CA GLY A 14 4.29 -14.76 22.53
C GLY A 14 3.73 -15.69 23.61
N LYS A 15 2.58 -15.36 24.22
CA LYS A 15 1.90 -16.24 25.19
C LYS A 15 0.40 -16.32 24.90
N VAL A 16 -0.06 -17.51 24.52
CA VAL A 16 -1.48 -17.85 24.38
C VAL A 16 -2.09 -17.96 25.77
N LYS A 17 -3.14 -17.18 26.07
CA LYS A 17 -4.01 -17.41 27.23
C LYS A 17 -5.43 -17.68 26.75
N VAL A 18 -5.97 -18.84 27.13
CA VAL A 18 -7.36 -19.23 26.93
C VAL A 18 -8.03 -19.15 28.30
N HIS A 19 -9.16 -18.45 28.40
CA HIS A 19 -9.95 -18.36 29.63
C HIS A 19 -11.37 -18.84 29.34
N CYS A 20 -11.78 -19.95 29.97
CA CYS A 20 -13.16 -20.41 30.03
C CYS A 20 -13.43 -21.07 31.40
N GLN A 21 -14.55 -20.69 32.04
CA GLN A 21 -15.12 -21.35 33.23
C GLN A 21 -16.63 -21.57 32.95
N ASN A 22 -17.14 -22.76 33.32
CA ASN A 22 -18.36 -23.46 32.85
C ASN A 22 -19.75 -22.77 33.03
N ASN A 23 -20.75 -23.19 32.22
CA ASN A 23 -21.93 -23.94 32.73
C ASN A 23 -22.80 -24.65 31.64
N GLU A 24 -23.49 -25.68 32.13
CA GLU A 24 -24.28 -26.82 31.58
C GLU A 24 -25.36 -26.58 30.50
N LEU A 25 -25.86 -27.66 29.87
CA LEU A 25 -27.00 -27.61 28.93
C LEU A 25 -28.01 -28.74 29.00
N ASN A 26 -29.16 -28.38 28.43
CA ASN A 26 -30.47 -29.02 28.44
C ASN A 26 -30.74 -29.96 27.24
N PRO A 27 -31.82 -30.77 27.32
CA PRO A 27 -32.10 -31.90 26.41
C PRO A 27 -32.46 -31.55 24.95
N ASN A 28 -32.39 -30.28 24.53
CA ASN A 28 -32.77 -29.82 23.16
C ASN A 28 -31.59 -29.29 22.32
N GLY A 29 -30.36 -29.74 22.58
CA GLY A 29 -29.28 -29.69 21.58
C GLY A 29 -28.57 -28.34 21.38
N THR A 30 -28.33 -27.58 22.45
CA THR A 30 -27.25 -26.59 22.51
C THR A 30 -26.02 -27.17 23.27
N ILE A 31 -24.82 -26.67 22.98
CA ILE A 31 -23.42 -27.20 23.18
C ILE A 31 -22.97 -27.67 24.58
N SER A 32 -22.81 -28.99 24.83
CA SER A 32 -22.22 -29.52 26.09
C SER A 32 -20.72 -29.68 26.02
N VAL A 33 -20.07 -28.94 26.92
CA VAL A 33 -18.64 -28.83 27.23
C VAL A 33 -17.86 -30.13 26.94
N GLY A 34 -16.77 -30.01 26.17
CA GLY A 34 -15.77 -31.06 25.96
C GLY A 34 -14.42 -30.67 26.56
N ASN A 35 -13.82 -31.59 27.31
CA ASN A 35 -12.50 -31.43 27.94
C ASN A 35 -11.37 -31.54 26.90
N CYS A 36 -10.47 -30.55 26.88
CA CYS A 36 -9.15 -30.70 26.24
C CYS A 36 -8.12 -31.15 27.29
N GLN A 37 -7.60 -32.36 27.15
CA GLN A 37 -6.42 -32.78 27.90
C GLN A 37 -5.16 -32.23 27.23
N THR A 38 -4.39 -31.44 27.97
CA THR A 38 -3.03 -31.05 27.60
C THR A 38 -2.12 -32.27 27.70
N GLY A 39 -1.48 -32.66 26.59
CA GLY A 39 -0.33 -33.56 26.65
C GLY A 39 0.79 -32.94 27.49
N LEU A 40 1.46 -33.76 28.29
CA LEU A 40 2.63 -33.31 29.05
C LEU A 40 3.68 -32.77 28.07
N LYS A 41 4.11 -31.53 28.30
CA LYS A 41 5.25 -30.93 27.62
C LYS A 41 6.45 -31.83 27.88
N GLY A 42 7.08 -32.33 26.82
CA GLY A 42 8.31 -33.12 26.94
C GLY A 42 9.34 -32.38 27.79
N GLU A 43 9.94 -33.08 28.75
CA GLU A 43 11.00 -32.52 29.56
C GLU A 43 12.18 -32.17 28.65
N LYS A 44 12.71 -30.96 28.83
CA LYS A 44 13.89 -30.50 28.12
C LYS A 44 15.05 -31.40 28.57
N GLY A 45 15.68 -32.10 27.63
CA GLY A 45 16.82 -32.96 27.94
C GLY A 45 17.87 -32.23 28.78
N GLU A 46 18.34 -32.89 29.83
CA GLU A 46 19.38 -32.33 30.69
C GLU A 46 20.65 -32.07 29.86
N ARG A 47 21.24 -30.90 30.06
CA ARG A 47 22.49 -30.53 29.42
C ARG A 47 23.57 -31.49 29.95
N GLY A 48 24.27 -32.18 29.05
CA GLY A 48 25.39 -33.03 29.42
C GLY A 48 26.40 -32.30 30.31
N LEU A 49 26.90 -33.00 31.32
CA LEU A 49 27.88 -32.44 32.25
C LEU A 49 29.14 -31.96 31.49
N PRO A 50 29.70 -30.79 31.82
CA PRO A 50 30.93 -30.32 31.18
C PRO A 50 32.06 -31.33 31.31
N GLY A 51 32.82 -31.55 30.23
CA GLY A 51 34.00 -32.42 30.27
C GLY A 51 35.02 -31.93 31.31
N MET A 52 35.55 -32.85 32.11
CA MET A 52 36.59 -32.53 33.10
C MET A 52 37.88 -32.07 32.41
N ALA A 53 38.52 -31.04 32.96
CA ALA A 53 39.74 -30.45 32.41
C ALA A 53 40.92 -31.43 32.43
N ALA A 54 41.74 -31.40 31.37
CA ALA A 54 42.91 -32.26 31.22
C ALA A 54 44.03 -31.89 32.22
N PRO A 55 44.61 -32.86 32.97
CA PRO A 55 45.83 -32.64 33.73
C PRO A 55 47.08 -32.59 32.82
N PRO A 56 48.16 -31.87 33.20
CA PRO A 56 49.30 -31.57 32.33
C PRO A 56 50.32 -32.72 32.22
N ASN A 57 50.97 -32.81 31.04
CA ASN A 57 52.06 -33.71 30.62
C ASN A 57 52.99 -34.28 31.72
N THR A 58 53.33 -35.58 31.64
CA THR A 58 54.69 -36.10 31.30
C THR A 58 54.84 -37.64 31.51
N TYR A 59 55.51 -38.30 30.54
CA TYR A 59 56.34 -39.54 30.57
C TYR A 59 55.95 -40.83 31.37
N TYR A 60 56.11 -42.00 30.71
CA TYR A 60 56.07 -43.42 31.20
C TYR A 60 56.98 -43.71 32.43
N PRO A 61 56.93 -44.87 33.18
CA PRO A 61 56.44 -46.25 32.85
C PRO A 61 55.81 -47.14 33.99
N ARG A 62 55.35 -48.36 33.59
CA ARG A 62 55.29 -49.71 34.25
C ARG A 62 54.60 -50.01 35.62
N SER A 63 53.75 -51.07 35.56
CA SER A 63 53.47 -52.20 36.51
C SER A 63 52.80 -51.99 37.89
N GLY A 64 51.77 -52.81 38.21
CA GLY A 64 51.45 -53.28 39.58
C GLY A 64 49.96 -53.31 39.97
N TRP A 65 49.52 -54.41 40.60
CA TRP A 65 48.13 -54.81 40.94
C TRP A 65 47.36 -53.96 41.98
N GLY A 66 46.01 -54.08 42.01
CA GLY A 66 45.23 -53.92 43.25
C GLY A 66 43.72 -53.57 43.18
N VAL A 67 42.86 -54.60 43.12
CA VAL A 67 41.54 -54.75 43.78
C VAL A 67 40.38 -53.73 43.54
N ARG A 68 39.49 -54.12 42.61
CA ARG A 68 38.01 -54.28 42.69
C ARG A 68 37.17 -53.33 43.58
N GLY A 69 36.29 -52.57 42.94
CA GLY A 69 34.91 -52.33 43.39
C GLY A 69 33.94 -53.04 42.43
N GLU A 70 33.02 -53.83 42.96
CA GLU A 70 32.12 -54.69 42.19
C GLU A 70 30.96 -53.92 41.53
N GLN A 71 30.86 -54.16 40.23
CA GLN A 71 29.70 -54.32 39.36
C GLN A 71 28.31 -53.90 39.87
N GLY A 72 27.83 -52.76 39.38
CA GLY A 72 26.40 -52.52 39.19
C GLY A 72 25.88 -53.31 37.98
N ILE A 73 24.80 -54.06 38.19
CA ILE A 73 24.12 -54.88 37.20
C ILE A 73 23.38 -54.07 36.12
N LYS A 74 23.31 -54.70 34.96
CA LYS A 74 22.94 -54.24 33.62
C LYS A 74 21.45 -53.87 33.49
N GLY A 75 21.16 -52.68 32.97
CA GLY A 75 19.86 -52.39 32.35
C GLY A 75 19.81 -52.99 30.96
N GLU A 76 18.82 -53.83 30.68
CA GLU A 76 18.61 -54.44 29.38
C GLU A 76 18.30 -53.40 28.30
N LYS A 77 18.71 -53.73 27.08
CA LYS A 77 18.47 -52.95 25.88
C LYS A 77 16.97 -52.86 25.64
N GLY A 78 16.39 -51.67 25.79
CA GLY A 78 14.98 -51.44 25.41
C GLY A 78 14.77 -51.81 23.93
N ASP A 79 13.73 -52.59 23.67
CA ASP A 79 13.37 -53.02 22.32
C ASP A 79 12.98 -51.85 21.42
N LYS A 80 13.23 -52.08 20.13
CA LYS A 80 13.08 -51.14 19.02
C LYS A 80 11.64 -50.63 18.92
N GLY A 81 11.44 -49.31 19.03
CA GLY A 81 10.19 -48.70 18.59
C GLY A 81 9.99 -48.98 17.09
N GLU A 82 8.81 -49.51 16.73
CA GLU A 82 8.46 -49.81 15.34
C GLU A 82 8.67 -48.58 14.47
N SER A 83 9.30 -48.77 13.30
CA SER A 83 9.32 -47.74 12.27
C SER A 83 7.87 -47.45 11.92
N GLY A 84 7.45 -46.18 12.06
CA GLY A 84 6.09 -45.78 11.71
C GLY A 84 5.75 -46.28 10.30
N PHE A 85 4.54 -46.81 10.11
CA PHE A 85 4.08 -47.25 8.80
C PHE A 85 4.34 -46.13 7.78
N PRO A 86 4.91 -46.43 6.60
CA PRO A 86 4.96 -45.47 5.52
C PRO A 86 3.56 -44.89 5.34
N GLY A 87 3.46 -43.56 5.26
CA GLY A 87 2.18 -42.91 4.99
C GLY A 87 1.52 -43.61 3.80
N ARG A 88 0.22 -43.92 3.91
CA ARG A 88 -0.51 -44.54 2.80
C ARG A 88 -0.21 -43.72 1.55
N PRO A 89 0.09 -44.37 0.40
CA PRO A 89 0.23 -43.65 -0.86
C PRO A 89 -0.93 -42.67 -1.00
N GLY A 90 -0.63 -41.43 -1.35
CA GLY A 90 -1.66 -40.44 -1.60
C GLY A 90 -2.69 -41.06 -2.54
N ILE A 91 -3.97 -40.90 -2.20
CA ILE A 91 -5.07 -41.37 -3.06
C ILE A 91 -4.76 -40.81 -4.46
N PRO A 92 -4.72 -41.65 -5.51
CA PRO A 92 -4.54 -41.13 -6.86
C PRO A 92 -5.49 -39.98 -7.07
N GLY A 93 -4.98 -38.85 -7.57
CA GLY A 93 -5.82 -37.70 -7.87
C GLY A 93 -7.03 -38.17 -8.67
N ARG A 94 -8.23 -37.72 -8.30
CA ARG A 94 -9.43 -38.03 -9.08
C ARG A 94 -9.11 -37.74 -10.55
N PRO A 95 -9.41 -38.65 -11.50
CA PRO A 95 -9.25 -38.36 -12.91
C PRO A 95 -9.85 -36.99 -13.18
N GLY A 96 -9.10 -36.12 -13.86
CA GLY A 96 -9.64 -34.82 -14.26
C GLY A 96 -10.95 -35.05 -15.02
N PRO A 97 -11.92 -34.13 -14.91
CA PRO A 97 -13.12 -34.22 -15.74
C PRO A 97 -12.69 -34.37 -17.21
N VAL A 98 -13.31 -35.32 -17.92
CA VAL A 98 -13.08 -35.53 -19.35
C VAL A 98 -13.24 -34.18 -20.04
N GLY A 99 -12.15 -33.67 -20.61
CA GLY A 99 -12.18 -32.42 -21.35
C GLY A 99 -13.14 -32.53 -22.53
N PRO A 100 -13.86 -31.46 -22.90
CA PRO A 100 -14.62 -31.45 -24.14
C PRO A 100 -13.68 -31.76 -25.30
N LYS A 101 -14.13 -32.62 -26.23
CA LYS A 101 -13.36 -33.07 -27.39
C LYS A 101 -12.94 -31.87 -28.23
N GLY A 102 -11.67 -31.47 -28.11
CA GLY A 102 -11.05 -30.41 -28.90
C GLY A 102 -10.43 -30.96 -30.16
N GLU A 103 -10.69 -30.28 -31.28
CA GLU A 103 -10.04 -30.50 -32.57
C GLU A 103 -8.52 -30.34 -32.46
N SER A 104 -7.83 -31.14 -33.27
CA SER A 104 -6.39 -31.30 -33.33
C SER A 104 -5.65 -30.02 -33.75
N VAL A 105 -4.84 -29.45 -32.85
CA VAL A 105 -3.60 -28.74 -33.21
C VAL A 105 -2.56 -28.98 -32.11
N LEU A 106 -1.47 -29.65 -32.46
CA LEU A 106 -0.30 -29.78 -31.60
C LEU A 106 0.44 -28.43 -31.62
N GLY A 107 0.37 -27.66 -30.54
CA GLY A 107 1.14 -26.42 -30.42
C GLY A 107 2.63 -26.71 -30.24
N PRO A 108 3.54 -25.84 -30.76
CA PRO A 108 4.98 -26.01 -30.58
C PRO A 108 5.37 -25.94 -29.09
N PRO A 109 6.48 -26.58 -28.68
CA PRO A 109 6.99 -26.50 -27.31
C PRO A 109 7.18 -25.04 -26.87
N GLY A 110 6.83 -24.74 -25.62
CA GLY A 110 7.00 -23.40 -25.06
C GLY A 110 8.48 -22.96 -25.09
N PRO A 111 8.77 -21.68 -25.37
CA PRO A 111 10.15 -21.19 -25.40
C PRO A 111 10.82 -21.31 -24.02
N PRO A 112 12.17 -21.46 -23.97
CA PRO A 112 12.92 -21.43 -22.72
C PRO A 112 12.60 -20.16 -21.90
N GLY A 113 12.54 -20.30 -20.57
CA GLY A 113 12.33 -19.16 -19.68
C GLY A 113 13.40 -18.09 -19.88
N VAL A 114 12.98 -16.83 -19.94
CA VAL A 114 13.89 -15.69 -20.09
C VAL A 114 14.86 -15.61 -18.90
N PRO A 115 16.17 -15.39 -19.15
CA PRO A 115 17.14 -15.12 -18.09
C PRO A 115 16.69 -13.95 -17.21
N GLY A 116 16.95 -14.03 -15.90
CA GLY A 116 16.65 -12.95 -14.96
C GLY A 116 17.31 -11.63 -15.37
N SER A 117 16.59 -10.52 -15.22
CA SER A 117 17.07 -9.19 -15.60
C SER A 117 18.35 -8.81 -14.83
N PRO A 118 19.37 -8.22 -15.49
CA PRO A 118 20.53 -7.66 -14.82
C PRO A 118 20.13 -6.64 -13.75
N GLY A 119 20.87 -6.59 -12.64
CA GLY A 119 20.66 -5.57 -11.60
C GLY A 119 20.84 -4.15 -12.15
N ILE A 120 20.08 -3.20 -11.60
CA ILE A 120 20.02 -1.80 -12.05
C ILE A 120 21.39 -1.12 -11.88
N PRO A 121 22.03 -0.61 -12.95
CA PRO A 121 23.22 0.24 -12.83
C PRO A 121 22.85 1.61 -12.23
N GLY A 122 23.65 2.10 -11.27
CA GLY A 122 23.46 3.44 -10.70
C GLY A 122 23.66 4.53 -11.77
N TYR A 123 22.66 5.41 -11.93
CA TYR A 123 22.69 6.48 -12.93
C TYR A 123 23.25 7.78 -12.34
N GLY A 124 24.44 8.17 -12.78
CA GLY A 124 24.75 9.58 -13.07
C GLY A 124 24.90 9.69 -14.58
N ARG A 125 24.15 10.57 -15.25
CA ARG A 125 24.32 10.78 -16.71
C ARG A 125 25.58 11.62 -16.95
N PRO A 126 26.60 11.11 -17.68
CA PRO A 126 27.65 11.97 -18.21
C PRO A 126 27.03 12.96 -19.21
N GLY A 127 27.52 14.20 -19.20
CA GLY A 127 27.06 15.25 -20.12
C GLY A 127 27.24 14.82 -21.58
N GLN A 128 26.43 15.41 -22.47
CA GLN A 128 26.52 15.12 -23.90
C GLN A 128 27.92 15.49 -24.43
N VAL A 129 28.51 14.57 -25.21
CA VAL A 129 29.76 14.80 -25.92
C VAL A 129 29.57 15.97 -26.88
N GLY A 130 30.46 16.96 -26.82
CA GLY A 130 30.41 18.12 -27.70
C GLY A 130 30.54 17.73 -29.18
N PRO A 131 30.04 18.56 -30.11
CA PRO A 131 30.15 18.28 -31.53
C PRO A 131 31.62 18.20 -31.97
N PRO A 132 31.96 17.37 -32.98
CA PRO A 132 33.31 17.30 -33.54
C PRO A 132 33.81 18.69 -33.96
N GLY A 133 35.10 18.97 -33.72
CA GLY A 133 35.71 20.22 -34.14
C GLY A 133 35.65 20.42 -35.66
N PRO A 134 35.64 21.66 -36.15
CA PRO A 134 35.65 21.93 -37.59
C PRO A 134 36.91 21.33 -38.25
N PRO A 135 36.84 20.89 -39.52
CA PRO A 135 38.00 20.42 -40.27
C PRO A 135 39.13 21.45 -40.29
N GLY A 136 40.37 20.98 -40.17
CA GLY A 136 41.55 21.86 -40.23
C GLY A 136 41.64 22.62 -41.55
N PRO A 137 42.28 23.81 -41.56
CA PRO A 137 42.46 24.59 -42.78
C PRO A 137 43.24 23.78 -43.83
N PRO A 138 42.91 23.89 -45.13
CA PRO A 138 43.68 23.27 -46.21
C PRO A 138 45.14 23.70 -46.15
N GLY A 139 46.06 22.73 -46.32
CA GLY A 139 47.49 23.00 -46.35
C GLY A 139 47.89 23.96 -47.49
N PRO A 140 48.95 24.74 -47.32
CA PRO A 140 49.41 25.69 -48.34
C PRO A 140 49.82 24.96 -49.63
N PRO A 141 49.57 25.55 -50.82
CA PRO A 141 49.86 24.91 -52.09
C PRO A 141 51.36 24.71 -52.31
N VAL A 142 51.73 23.49 -52.71
CA VAL A 142 53.09 23.04 -52.99
C VAL A 142 53.57 23.52 -54.36
N THR A 143 54.61 24.35 -54.39
CA THR A 143 55.43 24.59 -55.58
C THR A 143 56.71 23.76 -55.53
N SER A 144 56.78 22.80 -56.46
CA SER A 144 57.97 22.21 -57.11
C SER A 144 58.99 21.34 -56.34
N LEU A 145 59.02 20.06 -56.78
CA LEU A 145 60.18 19.22 -57.17
C LEU A 145 61.21 18.78 -56.11
N ARG A 146 61.14 17.48 -55.71
CA ARG A 146 62.18 16.43 -55.91
C ARG A 146 62.08 15.33 -54.83
N TYR A 147 62.02 14.08 -55.30
CA TYR A 147 62.44 12.81 -54.67
C TYR A 147 62.28 12.59 -53.15
N GLY A 148 61.49 11.57 -52.81
CA GLY A 148 61.90 10.55 -51.83
C GLY A 148 61.45 10.72 -50.38
N SER A 149 60.32 10.09 -50.05
CA SER A 149 59.97 9.49 -48.74
C SER A 149 60.19 10.31 -47.46
N ALA A 150 59.10 10.82 -46.86
CA ALA A 150 59.00 10.98 -45.42
C ALA A 150 57.52 11.07 -44.98
N LEU A 151 57.05 9.98 -44.38
CA LEU A 151 56.06 9.91 -43.29
C LEU A 151 55.22 11.18 -43.09
N THR A 152 53.97 11.19 -43.56
CA THR A 152 52.94 12.12 -43.05
C THR A 152 52.58 11.72 -41.63
N ILE A 153 53.42 12.12 -40.67
CA ILE A 153 53.08 12.06 -39.26
C ILE A 153 51.86 12.96 -39.09
N ALA A 154 50.71 12.36 -38.77
CA ALA A 154 49.57 13.13 -38.31
C ALA A 154 50.06 13.96 -37.12
N GLY A 155 49.87 15.28 -37.20
CA GLY A 155 50.21 16.18 -36.11
C GLY A 155 49.59 15.64 -34.81
N PRO A 156 50.29 15.79 -33.66
CA PRO A 156 49.74 15.32 -32.39
C PRO A 156 48.32 15.85 -32.21
N PRO A 157 47.39 15.05 -31.64
CA PRO A 157 46.04 15.50 -31.35
C PRO A 157 46.09 16.88 -30.69
N GLY A 158 45.28 17.81 -31.20
CA GLY A 158 45.20 19.15 -30.63
C GLY A 158 44.94 19.06 -29.12
N PRO A 159 45.48 19.99 -28.31
CA PRO A 159 45.23 19.98 -26.88
C PRO A 159 43.72 19.92 -26.62
N PRO A 160 43.25 19.20 -25.58
CA PRO A 160 41.85 19.23 -25.17
C PRO A 160 41.37 20.67 -25.13
N GLY A 161 40.20 20.93 -25.72
CA GLY A 161 39.60 22.26 -25.68
C GLY A 161 39.52 22.76 -24.23
N PRO A 162 39.70 24.06 -23.98
CA PRO A 162 39.53 24.60 -22.65
C PRO A 162 38.17 24.14 -22.08
N PRO A 163 38.08 23.80 -20.78
CA PRO A 163 36.79 23.51 -20.15
C PRO A 163 35.77 24.56 -20.57
N GLY A 164 34.58 24.11 -20.95
CA GLY A 164 33.49 25.03 -21.30
C GLY A 164 33.31 26.05 -20.18
N PRO A 165 32.96 27.32 -20.50
CA PRO A 165 32.70 28.30 -19.47
C PRO A 165 31.71 27.71 -18.46
N PRO A 166 31.91 27.93 -17.15
CA PRO A 166 30.99 27.45 -16.14
C PRO A 166 29.56 27.77 -16.58
N GLY A 167 28.69 26.75 -16.59
CA GLY A 167 27.29 26.95 -16.91
C GLY A 167 26.78 28.10 -16.05
N ASN A 168 26.41 29.21 -16.69
CA ASN A 168 26.05 30.42 -15.98
C ASN A 168 24.83 30.04 -15.14
N THR A 169 25.02 29.93 -13.83
CA THR A 169 23.96 29.76 -12.86
C THR A 169 23.22 31.09 -12.76
N ALA A 170 22.62 31.52 -13.87
CA ALA A 170 21.56 32.49 -13.85
C ALA A 170 20.44 31.82 -13.06
N SER A 171 20.43 32.06 -11.75
CA SER A 171 19.30 31.76 -10.90
C SER A 171 18.05 32.22 -11.65
N SER A 172 17.21 31.27 -12.04
CA SER A 172 15.87 31.56 -12.55
C SER A 172 15.15 32.32 -11.44
N SER A 173 15.29 33.64 -11.48
CA SER A 173 14.79 34.55 -10.47
C SER A 173 13.32 34.74 -10.77
N LEU A 174 12.48 34.40 -9.80
CA LEU A 174 11.07 34.70 -9.86
C LEU A 174 10.89 36.19 -9.55
N LYS A 175 10.32 36.94 -10.49
CA LYS A 175 9.95 38.35 -10.32
C LYS A 175 8.44 38.47 -10.20
N THR A 176 7.98 39.49 -9.50
CA THR A 176 6.55 39.76 -9.30
C THR A 176 6.21 41.11 -9.88
N PHE A 177 5.18 41.17 -10.71
CA PHE A 177 4.66 42.40 -11.32
C PHE A 177 3.21 42.61 -10.90
N SER A 178 2.80 43.86 -10.74
CA SER A 178 1.41 44.18 -10.43
C SER A 178 0.49 43.94 -11.63
N THR A 179 0.91 44.31 -12.84
CA THR A 179 0.12 44.16 -14.07
C THR A 179 0.93 43.55 -15.20
N ARG A 180 0.23 43.03 -16.23
CA ARG A 180 0.88 42.50 -17.43
C ARG A 180 1.67 43.59 -18.16
N GLU A 181 1.19 44.82 -18.18
CA GLU A 181 1.82 45.94 -18.88
C GLU A 181 3.15 46.31 -18.23
N SER A 182 3.21 46.33 -16.89
CA SER A 182 4.45 46.58 -16.15
C SER A 182 5.50 45.48 -16.35
N MET A 183 5.06 44.22 -16.44
CA MET A 183 5.93 43.10 -16.84
C MET A 183 6.48 43.30 -18.26
N MET A 184 5.61 43.64 -19.21
CA MET A 184 6.00 43.83 -20.61
C MET A 184 6.98 45.00 -20.79
N GLN A 185 6.85 46.08 -20.01
CA GLN A 185 7.78 47.22 -20.02
C GLN A 185 9.19 46.84 -19.53
N ASN A 186 9.31 45.85 -18.65
CA ASN A 186 10.60 45.43 -18.08
C ASN A 186 11.28 44.29 -18.88
N THR A 187 10.63 43.78 -19.93
CA THR A 187 11.09 42.63 -20.75
C THR A 187 12.52 42.73 -21.24
N ALA A 188 12.99 43.93 -21.62
CA ALA A 188 14.33 44.13 -22.17
C ALA A 188 15.45 44.03 -21.12
N ARG A 189 15.11 44.13 -19.83
CA ARG A 189 16.07 44.06 -18.72
C ARG A 189 16.14 42.68 -18.09
N ASP A 190 15.17 41.83 -18.39
CA ASP A 190 15.03 40.51 -17.80
C ASP A 190 15.75 39.45 -18.65
N ALA A 191 16.61 38.66 -18.01
CA ALA A 191 17.35 37.60 -18.66
C ALA A 191 16.42 36.46 -19.09
N GLU A 192 16.80 35.74 -20.15
CA GLU A 192 16.10 34.51 -20.52
C GLU A 192 16.14 33.50 -19.37
N GLY A 193 15.02 32.81 -19.12
CA GLY A 193 14.86 31.92 -17.98
C GLY A 193 14.36 32.59 -16.69
N THR A 194 14.16 33.91 -16.67
CA THR A 194 13.41 34.60 -15.59
C THR A 194 11.94 34.16 -15.61
N MET A 195 11.38 33.89 -14.42
CA MET A 195 9.95 33.65 -14.24
C MET A 195 9.27 34.91 -13.72
N ALA A 196 8.06 35.21 -14.17
CA ALA A 196 7.29 36.38 -13.74
C ALA A 196 5.88 35.99 -13.28
N TYR A 197 5.51 36.37 -12.05
CA TYR A 197 4.16 36.23 -11.54
C TYR A 197 3.44 37.58 -11.59
N VAL A 198 2.28 37.63 -12.25
CA VAL A 198 1.45 38.84 -12.34
C VAL A 198 0.34 38.76 -11.30
N THR A 199 0.37 39.62 -10.28
CA THR A 199 -0.52 39.50 -9.11
C THR A 199 -1.97 39.81 -9.41
N THR A 200 -2.25 40.71 -10.36
CA THR A 200 -3.64 41.07 -10.72
C THR A 200 -4.39 39.96 -11.43
N THR A 201 -3.72 39.13 -12.23
CA THR A 201 -4.35 38.03 -12.98
C THR A 201 -4.08 36.66 -12.36
N GLY A 202 -3.03 36.53 -11.54
CA GLY A 202 -2.59 35.25 -10.98
C GLY A 202 -1.83 34.37 -11.98
N ASN A 203 -1.39 34.92 -13.11
CA ASN A 203 -0.77 34.14 -14.19
C ASN A 203 0.76 34.13 -14.03
N LEU A 204 1.38 32.99 -14.37
CA LEU A 204 2.83 32.82 -14.38
C LEU A 204 3.35 32.86 -15.82
N TYR A 205 4.48 33.53 -16.04
CA TYR A 205 5.13 33.66 -17.33
C TYR A 205 6.61 33.27 -17.25
N LEU A 206 7.16 32.76 -18.35
CA LEU A 206 8.57 32.44 -18.53
C LEU A 206 9.17 33.33 -19.62
N LYS A 207 10.29 34.01 -19.33
CA LYS A 207 11.05 34.77 -20.32
C LYS A 207 11.79 33.81 -21.24
N VAL A 208 11.49 33.88 -22.53
CA VAL A 208 12.18 33.19 -23.62
C VAL A 208 12.80 34.21 -24.57
N SER A 209 13.61 33.75 -25.52
CA SER A 209 14.29 34.61 -26.50
C SER A 209 13.35 35.51 -27.29
N GLN A 210 12.13 35.06 -27.56
CA GLN A 210 11.12 35.80 -28.34
C GLN A 210 10.11 36.60 -27.50
N GLY A 211 10.22 36.61 -26.16
CA GLY A 211 9.28 37.34 -25.30
C GLY A 211 8.90 36.57 -24.04
N TRP A 212 7.65 36.72 -23.60
CA TRP A 212 7.09 36.02 -22.44
C TRP A 212 6.14 34.93 -22.88
N LYS A 213 6.33 33.70 -22.38
CA LYS A 213 5.42 32.57 -22.58
C LYS A 213 4.62 32.32 -21.32
N GLU A 214 3.30 32.33 -21.44
CA GLU A 214 2.41 32.05 -20.32
C GLU A 214 2.43 30.57 -19.96
N ILE A 215 2.54 30.28 -18.66
CA ILE A 215 2.47 28.95 -18.08
C ILE A 215 1.06 28.79 -17.50
N GLN A 216 0.31 27.82 -18.04
CA GLN A 216 -1.00 27.46 -17.52
C GLN A 216 -0.85 26.88 -16.11
N LEU A 217 -1.38 27.57 -15.11
CA LEU A 217 -1.45 27.08 -13.73
C LEU A 217 -2.76 26.31 -13.52
N GLY A 218 -2.70 25.27 -12.69
CA GLY A 218 -3.89 24.55 -12.24
C GLY A 218 -4.72 25.38 -11.26
N SER A 219 -5.76 24.77 -10.68
CA SER A 219 -6.58 25.41 -9.64
C SER A 219 -5.76 25.79 -8.41
N LEU A 220 -6.06 26.95 -7.82
CA LEU A 220 -5.42 27.42 -6.59
C LEU A 220 -5.63 26.41 -5.46
N ILE A 221 -4.53 25.92 -4.89
CA ILE A 221 -4.55 25.08 -3.69
C ILE A 221 -4.59 26.01 -2.48
N TYR A 222 -5.70 26.02 -1.75
CA TYR A 222 -5.79 26.70 -0.47
C TYR A 222 -5.02 25.90 0.57
N LEU A 223 -3.78 26.31 0.86
CA LEU A 223 -3.07 25.81 2.02
C LEU A 223 -3.76 26.38 3.26
N SER A 224 -4.66 25.61 3.86
CA SER A 224 -5.18 25.91 5.19
C SER A 224 -4.06 25.71 6.21
N ASN A 225 -3.24 26.75 6.40
CA ASN A 225 -2.44 26.92 7.60
C ASN A 225 -3.41 27.13 8.76
N ASN A 226 -3.72 26.06 9.49
CA ASN A 226 -4.19 26.13 10.87
C ASN A 226 -3.95 24.77 11.55
N ILE A 227 -2.68 24.52 11.87
CA ILE A 227 -2.34 23.85 13.13
C ILE A 227 -2.72 24.86 14.22
N ILE A 228 -3.96 24.82 14.72
CA ILE A 228 -4.34 25.56 15.92
C ILE A 228 -4.15 24.62 17.12
N PRO A 229 -3.49 25.07 18.22
CA PRO A 229 -3.17 24.26 19.38
C PRO A 229 -4.39 23.63 20.06
N GLN A 230 -4.18 22.42 20.56
CA GLN A 230 -5.04 21.73 21.51
C GLN A 230 -5.04 22.50 22.85
N ASP A 231 -6.12 23.22 23.17
CA ASP A 231 -6.44 23.61 24.54
C ASP A 231 -7.67 22.83 25.01
N GLU A 232 -7.37 21.78 25.78
CA GLU A 232 -8.04 21.18 26.96
C GLU A 232 -9.59 21.10 27.15
N PRO A 233 -10.06 20.15 28.00
CA PRO A 233 -11.25 19.36 27.74
C PRO A 233 -12.51 19.89 28.43
N ARG A 234 -13.68 19.61 27.84
CA ARG A 234 -14.94 19.56 28.59
C ARG A 234 -15.71 18.28 28.30
N VAL A 235 -16.19 17.73 29.40
CA VAL A 235 -16.74 16.40 29.63
C VAL A 235 -18.10 16.20 28.94
N ALA A 236 -18.30 14.94 28.57
CA ALA A 236 -19.48 14.27 28.01
C ALA A 236 -20.86 14.76 28.46
N TYR A 237 -21.85 14.68 27.56
CA TYR A 237 -23.19 14.09 27.81
C TYR A 237 -23.81 13.51 26.53
N GLN A 238 -24.54 12.41 26.69
CA GLN A 238 -25.30 11.67 25.67
C GLN A 238 -26.74 12.20 25.50
N ILE A 239 -27.13 12.44 24.24
CA ILE A 239 -28.45 12.27 23.56
C ILE A 239 -29.65 13.16 24.00
N ARG A 240 -29.93 14.20 23.18
CA ARG A 240 -31.27 14.47 22.55
C ARG A 240 -31.24 15.71 21.64
N GLY A 241 -31.53 15.53 20.35
CA GLY A 241 -32.04 16.59 19.47
C GLY A 241 -31.00 17.49 18.79
N ASP A 242 -30.78 17.24 17.49
CA ASP A 242 -30.31 18.19 16.46
C ASP A 242 -28.99 18.96 16.67
N THR A 243 -28.12 18.52 17.59
CA THR A 243 -26.73 19.02 17.66
C THR A 243 -25.76 17.98 17.12
N MET A 244 -25.05 18.36 16.05
CA MET A 244 -23.97 17.60 15.43
C MET A 244 -22.82 17.45 16.42
N GLU A 245 -22.73 16.29 17.07
CA GLU A 245 -21.68 15.99 18.04
C GLU A 245 -20.34 15.75 17.30
N ARG A 246 -19.31 16.49 17.72
CA ARG A 246 -17.94 16.31 17.22
C ARG A 246 -17.13 15.54 18.24
N ILE A 247 -16.59 14.39 17.85
CA ILE A 247 -15.76 13.57 18.71
C ILE A 247 -14.31 13.92 18.44
N THR A 248 -13.65 14.57 19.41
CA THR A 248 -12.25 14.99 19.32
C THR A 248 -11.28 13.86 19.63
N SER A 249 -11.68 12.92 20.49
CA SER A 249 -10.90 11.73 20.84
C SER A 249 -10.75 10.79 19.66
N VAL A 250 -9.51 10.54 19.23
CA VAL A 250 -9.21 9.66 18.09
C VAL A 250 -9.50 8.21 18.45
N ASN A 251 -9.37 7.82 19.72
CA ASN A 251 -9.52 6.42 20.15
C ASN A 251 -10.99 6.00 20.34
N GLU A 252 -11.92 6.95 20.35
CA GLU A 252 -13.35 6.70 20.63
C GLU A 252 -14.24 6.79 19.37
N ARG A 253 -13.64 6.73 18.17
CA ARG A 253 -14.37 6.82 16.89
C ARG A 253 -13.70 6.01 15.79
N LEU A 254 -14.45 5.62 14.77
CA LEU A 254 -13.90 5.06 13.52
C LEU A 254 -13.97 6.13 12.44
N ASN A 255 -12.86 6.45 11.78
CA ASN A 255 -12.89 7.43 10.69
C ASN A 255 -13.23 6.76 9.36
N LEU A 256 -14.19 7.34 8.63
CA LEU A 256 -14.51 7.05 7.24
C LEU A 256 -13.98 8.21 6.38
N VAL A 257 -13.07 7.91 5.46
CA VAL A 257 -12.27 8.90 4.71
C VAL A 257 -12.19 8.47 3.26
N ALA A 258 -12.18 9.39 2.30
CA ALA A 258 -11.99 9.06 0.88
C ALA A 258 -10.50 8.95 0.50
N LEU A 259 -10.18 8.12 -0.49
CA LEU A 259 -8.92 8.25 -1.23
C LEU A 259 -8.86 9.62 -1.89
N ASN A 260 -7.64 10.14 -2.11
CA ASN A 260 -7.37 11.45 -2.69
C ASN A 260 -7.66 11.56 -4.20
N GLN A 261 -8.05 10.47 -4.86
CA GLN A 261 -8.41 10.49 -6.28
C GLN A 261 -9.60 9.60 -6.60
N PRO A 262 -10.38 9.89 -7.66
CA PRO A 262 -11.40 8.98 -8.14
C PRO A 262 -10.75 7.78 -8.83
N HIS A 263 -11.37 6.61 -8.71
CA HIS A 263 -10.88 5.36 -9.28
C HIS A 263 -11.93 4.70 -10.17
N SER A 264 -11.46 4.06 -11.25
CA SER A 264 -12.27 3.12 -12.01
C SER A 264 -12.51 1.84 -11.22
N GLY A 265 -13.26 0.91 -11.80
CA GLY A 265 -13.44 -0.42 -11.24
C GLY A 265 -12.16 -1.25 -11.18
N ASP A 266 -11.12 -0.90 -11.94
CA ASP A 266 -9.81 -1.56 -11.84
C ASP A 266 -8.93 -0.84 -10.80
N MET A 267 -8.97 -1.36 -9.58
CA MET A 267 -8.09 -0.95 -8.49
C MET A 267 -6.92 -1.94 -8.32
N MET A 268 -6.65 -2.78 -9.32
CA MET A 268 -5.74 -3.94 -9.26
C MET A 268 -6.12 -4.96 -8.18
N GLY A 269 -7.39 -4.98 -7.78
CA GLY A 269 -7.97 -5.87 -6.79
C GLY A 269 -8.05 -5.29 -5.37
N LEU A 270 -8.72 -6.05 -4.48
CA LEU A 270 -8.98 -5.62 -3.10
C LEU A 270 -7.71 -5.33 -2.30
N ASP A 271 -6.67 -6.16 -2.42
CA ASP A 271 -5.44 -6.00 -1.63
C ASP A 271 -4.74 -4.68 -1.96
N THR A 272 -4.76 -4.26 -3.23
CA THR A 272 -4.24 -2.97 -3.66
C THR A 272 -5.13 -1.82 -3.19
N ALA A 273 -6.46 -1.96 -3.26
CA ALA A 273 -7.38 -0.95 -2.72
C ALA A 273 -7.15 -0.72 -1.21
N ASP A 274 -6.96 -1.80 -0.44
CA ASP A 274 -6.57 -1.74 0.97
C ASP A 274 -5.21 -1.05 1.16
N TRP A 275 -4.23 -1.39 0.33
CA TRP A 275 -2.90 -0.76 0.37
C TRP A 275 -2.96 0.75 0.07
N LEU A 276 -3.77 1.20 -0.88
CA LEU A 276 -3.98 2.63 -1.16
C LEU A 276 -4.54 3.38 0.06
N CYS A 277 -5.52 2.78 0.75
CA CYS A 277 -6.06 3.33 1.99
C CYS A 277 -5.00 3.42 3.10
N TYR A 278 -4.21 2.35 3.28
CA TYR A 278 -3.12 2.30 4.24
C TYR A 278 -2.07 3.39 3.97
N GLU A 279 -1.62 3.50 2.72
CA GLU A 279 -0.49 4.36 2.35
C GLU A 279 -0.87 5.84 2.49
N GLN A 280 -2.07 6.22 2.04
CA GLN A 280 -2.56 7.60 2.18
C GLN A 280 -2.85 7.98 3.64
N ALA A 281 -3.40 7.06 4.44
CA ALA A 281 -3.57 7.29 5.88
C ALA A 281 -2.22 7.54 6.57
N LYS A 282 -1.23 6.69 6.27
CA LYS A 282 0.13 6.80 6.82
C LYS A 282 0.81 8.09 6.41
N ALA A 283 0.67 8.52 5.15
CA ALA A 283 1.22 9.79 4.66
C ALA A 283 0.67 11.01 5.42
N MET A 284 -0.56 10.90 5.94
CA MET A 284 -1.21 11.94 6.74
C MET A 284 -0.98 11.77 8.26
N GLY A 285 -0.13 10.84 8.68
CA GLY A 285 0.14 10.57 10.09
C GLY A 285 -1.03 9.94 10.85
N LEU A 286 -1.99 9.35 10.14
CA LEU A 286 -3.11 8.62 10.74
C LEU A 286 -2.71 7.18 11.06
N ALA A 287 -3.55 6.51 11.84
CA ALA A 287 -3.34 5.11 12.19
C ALA A 287 -3.30 4.21 10.93
N PRO A 288 -2.48 3.14 10.92
CA PRO A 288 -2.20 2.32 9.73
C PRO A 288 -3.26 1.21 9.46
N ASN A 289 -4.46 1.37 9.99
CA ASN A 289 -5.50 0.34 10.16
C ASN A 289 -6.71 0.59 9.22
N TYR A 290 -6.51 1.32 8.14
CA TYR A 290 -7.54 1.59 7.13
C TYR A 290 -7.63 0.48 6.10
N ARG A 291 -8.85 0.17 5.69
CA ARG A 291 -9.17 -0.76 4.60
C ARG A 291 -10.22 -0.14 3.68
N ALA A 292 -10.26 -0.59 2.43
CA ALA A 292 -11.21 -0.12 1.46
C ALA A 292 -12.65 -0.48 1.89
N PHE A 293 -13.56 0.49 1.77
CA PHE A 293 -14.99 0.36 2.03
C PHE A 293 -15.68 -0.31 0.83
N VAL A 294 -15.27 -1.53 0.49
CA VAL A 294 -15.85 -2.28 -0.63
C VAL A 294 -16.03 -3.75 -0.27
N SER A 295 -16.97 -4.42 -0.95
CA SER A 295 -17.06 -5.88 -0.97
C SER A 295 -16.20 -6.49 -2.07
N SER A 296 -15.82 -7.76 -1.91
CA SER A 296 -15.10 -8.55 -2.92
C SER A 296 -15.49 -10.03 -2.79
N HIS A 297 -14.95 -10.89 -3.65
CA HIS A 297 -15.19 -12.34 -3.61
C HIS A 297 -14.86 -13.02 -2.26
N ARG A 298 -13.98 -12.42 -1.44
CA ARG A 298 -13.57 -12.93 -0.12
C ARG A 298 -14.09 -12.12 1.07
N GLN A 299 -14.84 -11.05 0.82
CA GLN A 299 -15.19 -10.11 1.87
C GLN A 299 -16.56 -9.46 1.63
N ASP A 300 -17.41 -9.54 2.64
CA ASP A 300 -18.60 -8.70 2.75
C ASP A 300 -18.23 -7.40 3.47
N LEU A 301 -18.72 -6.28 2.95
CA LEU A 301 -18.45 -4.93 3.47
C LEU A 301 -18.79 -4.83 4.95
N VAL A 302 -19.94 -5.37 5.37
CA VAL A 302 -20.40 -5.35 6.78
C VAL A 302 -19.40 -5.98 7.77
N HIS A 303 -18.48 -6.82 7.28
CA HIS A 303 -17.48 -7.51 8.10
C HIS A 303 -16.08 -6.89 8.07
N VAL A 304 -15.87 -5.75 7.37
CA VAL A 304 -14.57 -5.07 7.28
C VAL A 304 -14.06 -4.58 8.64
N VAL A 305 -14.93 -3.98 9.47
CA VAL A 305 -14.60 -3.48 10.81
C VAL A 305 -14.55 -4.64 11.82
N PHE A 306 -13.63 -4.59 12.78
CA PHE A 306 -13.50 -5.60 13.83
C PHE A 306 -14.76 -5.68 14.70
N PRO A 307 -15.27 -6.89 15.05
CA PRO A 307 -16.54 -7.07 15.75
C PRO A 307 -16.73 -6.22 17.01
N GLY A 308 -15.69 -6.07 17.83
CA GLY A 308 -15.76 -5.33 19.10
C GLY A 308 -16.05 -3.83 18.97
N PHE A 309 -15.85 -3.25 17.78
CA PHE A 309 -16.07 -1.82 17.53
C PHE A 309 -17.36 -1.52 16.77
N ARG A 310 -18.06 -2.55 16.27
CA ARG A 310 -19.18 -2.36 15.33
C ARG A 310 -20.39 -1.66 15.96
N GLU A 311 -20.58 -1.83 17.26
CA GLU A 311 -21.72 -1.29 18.00
C GLU A 311 -21.32 -0.18 18.98
N THR A 312 -20.03 -0.14 19.36
CA THR A 312 -19.51 0.70 20.44
C THR A 312 -18.97 2.02 19.94
N LEU A 313 -18.35 2.05 18.76
CA LEU A 313 -17.71 3.25 18.23
C LEU A 313 -18.58 3.91 17.14
N PRO A 314 -18.81 5.23 17.22
CA PRO A 314 -19.41 6.01 16.14
C PRO A 314 -18.47 6.10 14.94
N VAL A 315 -19.07 6.29 13.76
CA VAL A 315 -18.34 6.49 12.51
C VAL A 315 -18.35 7.98 12.20
N THR A 316 -17.17 8.58 12.08
CA THR A 316 -16.97 10.02 11.85
C THR A 316 -16.25 10.27 10.53
N ASN A 317 -16.31 11.51 10.04
CA ASN A 317 -15.41 11.96 8.96
C ASN A 317 -13.98 12.21 9.50
N LEU A 318 -13.08 12.68 8.62
CA LEU A 318 -11.69 13.00 8.97
C LEU A 318 -11.55 14.07 10.09
N ARG A 319 -12.52 14.98 10.22
CA ARG A 319 -12.51 16.07 11.21
C ARG A 319 -13.13 15.69 12.56
N GLY A 320 -13.68 14.48 12.68
CA GLY A 320 -14.33 13.96 13.88
C GLY A 320 -15.83 14.26 13.95
N ASP A 321 -16.45 14.78 12.89
CA ASP A 321 -17.90 14.99 12.86
C ASP A 321 -18.61 13.65 12.67
N VAL A 322 -19.60 13.37 13.51
CA VAL A 322 -20.33 12.09 13.49
C VAL A 322 -21.18 11.98 12.21
N MET A 323 -20.93 10.92 11.45
CA MET A 323 -21.70 10.56 10.26
C MET A 323 -22.75 9.48 10.58
N PHE A 324 -22.36 8.50 11.39
CA PHE A 324 -23.25 7.42 11.80
C PHE A 324 -23.05 7.10 13.28
N ARG A 325 -24.15 6.71 13.94
CA ARG A 325 -24.13 6.33 15.36
C ARG A 325 -23.11 5.23 15.66
N ASN A 326 -23.00 4.25 14.77
CA ASN A 326 -21.97 3.19 14.80
C ASN A 326 -21.94 2.45 13.46
N TRP A 327 -20.96 1.55 13.29
CA TRP A 327 -20.80 0.77 12.06
C TRP A 327 -22.06 -0.03 11.71
N ARG A 328 -22.72 -0.65 12.69
CA ARG A 328 -23.91 -1.48 12.45
C ARG A 328 -25.07 -0.70 11.85
N SER A 329 -25.22 0.57 12.25
CA SER A 329 -26.30 1.45 11.79
C SER A 329 -26.27 1.76 10.28
N ILE A 330 -25.12 1.57 9.61
CA ILE A 330 -25.00 1.75 8.15
C ILE A 330 -25.73 0.64 7.37
N PHE A 331 -25.89 -0.55 7.98
CA PHE A 331 -26.30 -1.78 7.28
C PHE A 331 -27.68 -2.30 7.73
N THR A 332 -28.56 -1.41 8.16
CA THR A 332 -29.96 -1.72 8.53
C THR A 332 -30.80 -2.11 7.31
N GLY A 333 -30.38 -1.71 6.11
CA GLY A 333 -31.03 -1.99 4.83
C GLY A 333 -31.68 -0.77 4.18
N ASP A 334 -31.68 0.38 4.84
CA ASP A 334 -32.18 1.68 4.35
C ASP A 334 -31.18 2.41 3.40
N GLY A 335 -30.02 1.80 3.15
CA GLY A 335 -28.98 2.39 2.31
C GLY A 335 -28.03 3.32 3.05
N GLY A 336 -28.06 3.37 4.39
CA GLY A 336 -27.17 4.21 5.20
C GLY A 336 -27.33 5.70 4.88
N PRO A 337 -28.43 6.34 5.31
CA PRO A 337 -28.66 7.76 5.09
C PRO A 337 -27.52 8.62 5.63
N ILE A 338 -27.09 9.60 4.83
CA ILE A 338 -26.05 10.57 5.18
C ILE A 338 -26.66 11.97 5.31
N ASP A 339 -26.23 12.73 6.32
CA ASP A 339 -26.59 14.14 6.44
C ASP A 339 -25.78 14.97 5.43
N ALA A 340 -26.47 15.72 4.58
CA ALA A 340 -25.84 16.62 3.60
C ALA A 340 -24.98 17.71 4.25
N ARG A 341 -25.17 18.00 5.54
CA ARG A 341 -24.36 18.94 6.32
C ARG A 341 -23.03 18.36 6.79
N THR A 342 -22.84 17.04 6.73
CA THR A 342 -21.63 16.37 7.19
C THR A 342 -20.74 16.00 6.00
N PRO A 343 -19.64 16.73 5.75
CA PRO A 343 -18.82 16.48 4.57
C PRO A 343 -18.03 15.18 4.69
N ILE A 344 -17.81 14.55 3.55
CA ILE A 344 -16.89 13.41 3.42
C ILE A 344 -15.56 13.97 2.94
N TYR A 345 -14.52 13.83 3.76
CA TYR A 345 -13.20 14.33 3.43
C TYR A 345 -12.32 13.23 2.83
N SER A 346 -11.49 13.57 1.84
CA SER A 346 -10.34 12.78 1.44
C SER A 346 -9.20 12.87 2.46
N PHE A 347 -8.21 11.98 2.39
CA PHE A 347 -7.07 12.00 3.30
C PHE A 347 -6.31 13.34 3.31
N ASP A 348 -6.21 14.01 2.17
CA ASP A 348 -5.62 15.35 2.04
C ASP A 348 -6.54 16.51 2.47
N GLY A 349 -7.72 16.21 3.01
CA GLY A 349 -8.60 17.18 3.67
C GLY A 349 -9.59 17.90 2.76
N ARG A 350 -9.75 17.47 1.51
CA ARG A 350 -10.72 18.04 0.55
C ARG A 350 -12.10 17.43 0.75
N ASP A 351 -13.15 18.24 0.66
CA ASP A 351 -14.54 17.75 0.67
C ASP A 351 -14.88 17.17 -0.71
N VAL A 352 -15.10 15.86 -0.79
CA VAL A 352 -15.32 15.16 -2.06
C VAL A 352 -16.59 15.60 -2.79
N LEU A 353 -17.59 16.13 -2.07
CA LEU A 353 -18.82 16.63 -2.67
C LEU A 353 -18.63 18.02 -3.28
N ALA A 354 -17.86 18.88 -2.62
CA ALA A 354 -17.60 20.24 -3.09
C ALA A 354 -16.46 20.31 -4.13
N ASP A 355 -15.46 19.43 -4.03
CA ASP A 355 -14.25 19.53 -4.83
C ASP A 355 -14.46 19.03 -6.28
N PRO A 356 -14.12 19.81 -7.31
CA PRO A 356 -14.34 19.44 -8.72
C PRO A 356 -13.44 18.28 -9.19
N PHE A 357 -12.40 17.91 -8.43
CA PHE A 357 -11.52 16.80 -8.74
C PHE A 357 -12.25 15.44 -8.75
N TRP A 358 -13.37 15.33 -8.05
CA TRP A 358 -14.33 14.23 -8.21
C TRP A 358 -15.51 14.70 -9.05
N PRO A 359 -15.45 14.63 -10.39
CA PRO A 359 -16.54 15.11 -11.24
C PRO A 359 -17.83 14.30 -11.03
N GLN A 360 -17.70 13.01 -10.74
CA GLN A 360 -18.81 12.11 -10.46
C GLN A 360 -18.93 11.86 -8.96
N LYS A 361 -20.02 12.35 -8.36
CA LYS A 361 -20.29 12.26 -6.91
C LYS A 361 -20.90 10.92 -6.51
N SER A 362 -20.28 9.83 -6.96
CA SER A 362 -20.70 8.46 -6.63
C SER A 362 -19.57 7.72 -5.96
N ILE A 363 -19.91 6.73 -5.14
CA ILE A 363 -18.96 5.86 -4.44
C ILE A 363 -19.05 4.43 -4.96
N TRP A 364 -17.92 3.74 -5.06
CA TRP A 364 -17.90 2.29 -5.23
C TRP A 364 -18.12 1.58 -3.89
N HIS A 365 -18.94 0.53 -3.86
CA HIS A 365 -19.07 -0.33 -2.66
C HIS A 365 -19.24 -1.83 -2.98
N GLY A 366 -19.85 -2.20 -4.11
CA GLY A 366 -19.99 -3.62 -4.50
C GLY A 366 -20.91 -4.45 -3.60
N SER A 367 -21.80 -3.80 -2.84
CA SER A 367 -22.59 -4.42 -1.76
C SER A 367 -24.08 -4.14 -1.87
N THR A 368 -24.89 -5.01 -1.27
CA THR A 368 -26.29 -4.72 -0.96
C THR A 368 -26.40 -3.61 0.10
N SER A 369 -27.61 -3.08 0.32
CA SER A 369 -27.88 -2.10 1.40
C SER A 369 -27.64 -2.66 2.82
N ARG A 370 -27.45 -3.99 2.95
CA ARG A 370 -27.06 -4.66 4.21
C ARG A 370 -25.56 -5.00 4.29
N GLY A 371 -24.77 -4.52 3.32
CA GLY A 371 -23.32 -4.71 3.31
C GLY A 371 -22.85 -6.11 2.92
N LEU A 372 -23.74 -6.96 2.38
CA LEU A 372 -23.37 -8.25 1.79
C LEU A 372 -22.88 -8.04 0.36
N ARG A 373 -21.84 -8.78 -0.06
CA ARG A 373 -21.30 -8.68 -1.43
C ARG A 373 -22.33 -9.04 -2.48
N VAL A 374 -22.30 -8.33 -3.60
CA VAL A 374 -23.05 -8.70 -4.80
C VAL A 374 -22.09 -9.38 -5.77
N VAL A 375 -22.27 -10.68 -5.99
CA VAL A 375 -21.29 -11.58 -6.64
C VAL A 375 -20.82 -11.09 -8.02
N ASP A 376 -21.70 -10.47 -8.81
CA ASP A 376 -21.38 -10.04 -10.18
C ASP A 376 -21.36 -8.51 -10.34
N LYS A 377 -21.36 -7.76 -9.23
CA LYS A 377 -21.40 -6.29 -9.25
C LYS A 377 -20.30 -5.68 -8.41
N HIS A 378 -19.09 -6.16 -8.60
CA HIS A 378 -17.89 -5.65 -7.96
C HIS A 378 -16.70 -5.62 -8.93
N CYS A 379 -16.96 -5.26 -10.20
CA CYS A 379 -15.92 -5.05 -11.22
C CYS A 379 -14.89 -6.19 -11.30
N GLU A 380 -15.38 -7.44 -11.36
CA GLU A 380 -14.54 -8.65 -11.35
C GLU A 380 -13.52 -8.67 -10.19
N THR A 381 -14.00 -8.33 -8.99
CA THR A 381 -13.20 -8.20 -7.76
C THR A 381 -12.26 -6.99 -7.77
N TRP A 382 -12.71 -5.92 -8.41
CA TRP A 382 -12.02 -4.65 -8.61
C TRP A 382 -10.77 -4.75 -9.49
N ARG A 383 -10.85 -5.55 -10.55
CA ARG A 383 -9.76 -5.85 -11.50
C ARG A 383 -10.10 -5.51 -12.95
N ALA A 384 -11.23 -4.84 -13.17
CA ALA A 384 -11.71 -4.53 -14.51
C ALA A 384 -12.36 -3.15 -14.54
N ASP A 385 -12.05 -2.37 -15.56
CA ASP A 385 -12.59 -1.05 -15.83
C ASP A 385 -13.31 -0.98 -17.20
N HIS A 386 -13.61 -2.14 -17.78
CA HIS A 386 -14.25 -2.19 -19.08
C HIS A 386 -15.73 -1.77 -19.03
N MET A 387 -16.22 -1.16 -20.11
CA MET A 387 -17.57 -0.57 -20.15
C MET A 387 -18.71 -1.59 -19.96
N SER A 388 -18.49 -2.85 -20.34
CA SER A 388 -19.44 -3.95 -20.21
C SER A 388 -19.46 -4.59 -18.82
N VAL A 389 -18.45 -4.31 -17.99
CA VAL A 389 -18.37 -4.82 -16.62
C VAL A 389 -19.05 -3.80 -15.72
N VAL A 390 -19.76 -4.29 -14.71
CA VAL A 390 -20.53 -3.44 -13.80
C VAL A 390 -20.12 -3.61 -12.34
N GLY A 391 -20.26 -2.52 -11.60
CA GLY A 391 -20.06 -2.45 -10.17
C GLY A 391 -21.29 -1.88 -9.49
N GLN A 392 -21.47 -2.22 -8.22
CA GLN A 392 -22.47 -1.58 -7.37
C GLN A 392 -21.89 -0.30 -6.77
N SER A 393 -22.63 0.79 -6.94
CA SER A 393 -22.25 2.13 -6.55
C SER A 393 -23.42 2.88 -5.91
N SER A 394 -23.11 3.89 -5.11
CA SER A 394 -24.10 4.80 -4.55
C SER A 394 -23.84 6.23 -5.01
N SER A 395 -24.89 6.94 -5.44
CA SER A 395 -24.76 8.36 -5.73
C SER A 395 -24.94 9.16 -4.44
N LEU A 396 -23.95 9.95 -4.05
CA LEU A 396 -24.02 10.74 -2.82
C LEU A 396 -25.10 11.83 -2.89
N THR A 397 -25.54 12.23 -4.09
CA THR A 397 -26.66 13.17 -4.26
C THR A 397 -28.01 12.56 -3.89
N SER A 398 -28.11 11.23 -3.78
CA SER A 398 -29.31 10.55 -3.26
C SER A 398 -29.46 10.68 -1.74
N GLY A 399 -28.41 11.14 -1.04
CA GLY A 399 -28.36 11.16 0.42
C GLY A 399 -28.15 9.77 1.05
N LEU A 400 -27.74 8.77 0.28
CA LEU A 400 -27.47 7.41 0.75
C LEU A 400 -26.02 7.00 0.50
N LEU A 401 -25.43 6.27 1.44
CA LEU A 401 -24.09 5.69 1.30
C LEU A 401 -24.10 4.37 0.51
N LEU A 402 -25.19 3.61 0.57
CA LEU A 402 -25.35 2.29 -0.04
C LEU A 402 -26.61 2.23 -0.92
N ASP A 403 -26.89 3.29 -1.68
CA ASP A 403 -27.87 3.24 -2.78
C ASP A 403 -27.50 2.10 -3.74
N GLN A 404 -28.49 1.54 -4.41
CA GLN A 404 -28.34 0.31 -5.18
C GLN A 404 -28.20 0.58 -6.68
N GLN A 405 -27.31 1.49 -7.06
CA GLN A 405 -27.04 1.77 -8.48
C GLN A 405 -26.03 0.78 -9.06
N THR A 406 -26.33 0.28 -10.25
CA THR A 406 -25.38 -0.51 -11.05
C THR A 406 -24.79 0.38 -12.12
N ARG A 407 -23.46 0.52 -12.11
CA ARG A 407 -22.72 1.43 -12.98
C ARG A 407 -21.59 0.70 -13.67
N SER A 408 -21.23 1.19 -14.85
CA SER A 408 -20.11 0.67 -15.62
C SER A 408 -18.80 0.90 -14.88
N CYS A 409 -17.92 -0.11 -14.87
CA CYS A 409 -16.63 -0.05 -14.19
C CYS A 409 -15.63 0.91 -14.83
N SER A 410 -15.92 1.44 -16.03
CA SER A 410 -15.12 2.51 -16.64
C SER A 410 -15.32 3.88 -15.99
N ASN A 411 -16.38 4.06 -15.18
CA ASN A 411 -16.61 5.30 -14.45
C ASN A 411 -15.58 5.49 -13.35
N GLN A 412 -15.18 6.75 -13.12
CA GLN A 412 -14.24 7.12 -12.08
C GLN A 412 -15.00 7.68 -10.88
N TYR A 413 -15.10 6.87 -9.82
CA TYR A 413 -15.88 7.19 -8.62
C TYR A 413 -15.00 7.27 -7.38
N ILE A 414 -15.59 7.82 -6.32
CA ILE A 414 -14.97 7.91 -5.00
C ILE A 414 -14.80 6.50 -4.43
N VAL A 415 -13.66 6.25 -3.80
CA VAL A 415 -13.41 5.05 -3.01
C VAL A 415 -13.19 5.50 -1.58
N LEU A 416 -13.98 4.93 -0.67
CA LEU A 416 -13.88 5.23 0.76
C LEU A 416 -12.98 4.20 1.45
N CYS A 417 -12.42 4.62 2.57
CA CYS A 417 -11.52 3.88 3.43
C CYS A 417 -12.06 3.99 4.86
N ILE A 418 -12.18 2.86 5.53
CA ILE A 418 -12.68 2.79 6.91
C ILE A 418 -11.57 2.31 7.84
N GLU A 419 -11.43 2.99 8.96
CA GLU A 419 -10.61 2.51 10.07
C GLU A 419 -11.22 1.24 10.69
N THR A 420 -10.44 0.16 10.78
CA THR A 420 -10.99 -1.16 11.08
C THR A 420 -10.92 -1.58 12.55
N HIS A 421 -10.00 -1.02 13.32
CA HIS A 421 -9.79 -1.33 14.74
C HIS A 421 -9.11 -0.17 15.45
N LYS A 422 -8.93 -0.23 16.78
CA LYS A 422 -8.10 0.73 17.53
C LYS A 422 -7.00 0.00 18.27
N ASN A 423 -5.82 0.62 18.31
CA ASN A 423 -4.74 0.20 19.19
C ASN A 423 -4.82 1.14 20.40
N PHE A 424 -5.37 0.63 21.49
CA PHE A 424 -5.45 1.35 22.77
C PHE A 424 -4.11 1.36 23.49
#